data_AF-A0A6H9XTU5-F1
#
_entry.id   AF-A0A6H9XTU5-F1
#
_cell.length_a   1.000
_cell.length_b   1.000
_cell.length_c   1.000
_cell.angle_alpha   90.00
_cell.angle_beta   90.00
_cell.angle_gamma   90.00
#
_symmetry.space_group_name_H-M   'P 1'
#
loop_
_entity.id
_entity.type
_entity.pdbx_description
1 polymer ?
#
loop_
_entity_poly.entity_id
_entity_poly.type
_entity_poly.pdbx_seq_one_letter_code
_entity_poly.pdbx_strand_id
1 'polypeptide(L)'
;MDTETTLWFLVFGFTAAIVGAYWFFHSNRSNPPTLFEKAVATTWLLARRVVCFAGALLFLIGAVVLALNLITSAAQIDTFTRLGYALFMLFVSAFCVWAAIYGQGPRRGDWKDDVSLHNKNKKRYGWRW
;
A
#
# COMPACT_ATOMS: atom_id res chain seq x y z
N MET A 1 -28.56 3.51 -12.87
CA MET A 1 -27.53 3.48 -11.81
C MET A 1 -26.28 3.98 -12.48
N ASP A 2 -25.87 5.19 -12.14
CA ASP A 2 -24.91 5.95 -12.92
C ASP A 2 -23.51 5.39 -12.66
N THR A 3 -22.67 5.32 -13.69
CA THR A 3 -21.32 4.74 -13.63
C THR A 3 -20.49 5.30 -12.46
N GLU A 4 -20.70 6.56 -12.13
CA GLU A 4 -20.08 7.24 -11.00
C GLU A 4 -20.53 6.67 -9.64
N THR A 5 -21.83 6.46 -9.45
CA THR A 5 -22.36 5.84 -8.22
C THR A 5 -21.86 4.42 -8.02
N THR A 6 -21.80 3.62 -9.10
CA THR A 6 -21.23 2.26 -9.05
C THR A 6 -19.75 2.28 -8.66
N LEU A 7 -18.98 3.24 -9.18
CA LEU A 7 -17.58 3.45 -8.81
C LEU A 7 -17.42 3.76 -7.32
N TRP A 8 -18.25 4.66 -6.78
CA TRP A 8 -18.21 5.01 -5.35
C TRP A 8 -18.57 3.82 -4.46
N PHE A 9 -19.59 3.03 -4.81
CA PHE A 9 -19.93 1.81 -4.05
C PHE A 9 -18.82 0.76 -4.08
N LEU A 10 -18.13 0.59 -5.21
CA LEU A 10 -17.00 -0.31 -5.31
C LEU A 10 -15.82 0.16 -4.44
N VAL A 11 -15.51 1.46 -4.47
CA VAL A 11 -14.47 2.05 -3.62
C VAL A 11 -14.82 1.88 -2.14
N PHE A 12 -16.05 2.24 -1.74
CA PHE A 12 -16.49 2.13 -0.34
C PHE A 12 -16.53 0.69 0.14
N GLY A 13 -17.05 -0.24 -0.67
CA GLY A 13 -17.07 -1.66 -0.35
C GLY A 13 -15.67 -2.24 -0.23
N PHE A 14 -14.75 -1.82 -1.09
CA PHE A 14 -13.35 -2.20 -1.02
C PHE A 14 -12.67 -1.63 0.24
N THR A 15 -12.88 -0.35 0.56
CA THR A 15 -12.37 0.27 1.79
C THR A 15 -12.95 -0.38 3.06
N ALA A 16 -14.24 -0.70 3.08
CA ALA A 16 -14.88 -1.38 4.20
C ALA A 16 -14.35 -2.80 4.37
N ALA A 17 -14.12 -3.53 3.27
CA ALA A 17 -13.48 -4.84 3.30
C ALA A 17 -12.03 -4.75 3.83
N ILE A 18 -11.30 -3.69 3.47
CA ILE A 18 -9.94 -3.43 3.95
C ILE A 18 -9.94 -3.20 5.47
N VAL A 19 -10.81 -2.33 5.97
CA VAL A 19 -10.92 -2.02 7.40
C VAL A 19 -11.42 -3.23 8.18
N GLY A 20 -12.42 -3.94 7.66
CA GLY A 20 -12.98 -5.14 8.28
C GLY A 20 -11.95 -6.27 8.42
N ALA A 21 -11.13 -6.50 7.40
CA ALA A 21 -10.03 -7.46 7.46
C ALA A 21 -8.99 -7.07 8.52
N TYR A 22 -8.60 -5.79 8.58
CA TYR A 22 -7.67 -5.30 9.60
C TYR A 22 -8.17 -5.57 11.03
N TRP A 23 -9.44 -5.26 11.31
CA TRP A 23 -10.05 -5.48 12.62
C TRP A 23 -10.16 -6.97 12.98
N PHE A 24 -10.54 -7.82 12.01
CA PHE A 24 -10.63 -9.27 12.23
C PHE A 24 -9.28 -9.89 12.58
N PHE A 25 -8.20 -9.51 11.87
CA PHE A 25 -6.85 -10.00 12.18
C PHE A 25 -6.26 -9.45 13.48
N HIS A 26 -6.67 -8.26 13.88
CA HIS A 26 -6.28 -7.71 15.18
C HIS A 26 -6.92 -8.50 16.34
N SER A 27 -8.19 -8.89 16.18
CA SER A 27 -8.96 -9.58 17.22
C SER A 27 -8.59 -11.06 17.41
N ASN A 28 -8.08 -11.75 16.38
CA ASN A 28 -7.97 -13.22 16.38
C ASN A 28 -6.53 -13.78 16.54
N ARG A 29 -5.62 -13.02 17.16
CA ARG A 29 -4.19 -13.39 17.29
C ARG A 29 -3.90 -14.62 18.16
N SER A 30 -4.83 -15.06 19.02
CA SER A 30 -4.59 -16.10 20.04
C SER A 30 -4.93 -17.53 19.63
N ASN A 31 -5.66 -17.75 18.52
CA ASN A 31 -6.11 -19.08 18.11
C ASN A 31 -5.22 -19.70 17.00
N PRO A 32 -5.13 -21.04 16.90
CA PRO A 32 -4.47 -21.69 15.78
C PRO A 32 -5.15 -21.29 14.46
N PRO A 33 -4.39 -20.95 13.40
CA PRO A 33 -4.96 -20.39 12.18
C PRO A 33 -5.80 -21.43 11.45
N THR A 34 -7.10 -21.17 11.32
CA THR A 34 -8.02 -21.98 10.51
C THR A 34 -7.71 -21.82 9.02
N LEU A 35 -8.15 -22.77 8.18
CA LEU A 35 -8.01 -22.67 6.72
C LEU A 35 -8.67 -21.40 6.17
N PHE A 36 -9.81 -21.01 6.76
CA PHE A 36 -10.50 -19.77 6.42
C PHE A 36 -9.67 -18.54 6.80
N GLU A 37 -9.06 -18.50 7.99
CA GLU A 37 -8.19 -17.39 8.39
C GLU A 37 -6.97 -17.26 7.46
N LYS A 38 -6.39 -18.39 7.01
CA LYS A 38 -5.30 -18.40 6.01
C LYS A 38 -5.76 -17.82 4.68
N ALA A 39 -6.95 -18.20 4.19
CA ALA A 39 -7.50 -17.68 2.95
C ALA A 39 -7.73 -16.16 3.04
N VAL A 40 -8.39 -15.69 4.10
CA VAL A 40 -8.63 -14.26 4.32
C VAL A 40 -7.30 -13.50 4.47
N ALA A 41 -6.30 -14.06 5.16
CA ALA A 41 -5.01 -13.39 5.36
C ALA A 41 -4.24 -13.25 4.06
N THR A 42 -4.31 -14.28 3.22
CA THR A 42 -3.68 -14.30 1.90
C THR A 42 -4.39 -13.34 0.94
N THR A 43 -5.72 -13.32 0.94
CA THR A 43 -6.52 -12.36 0.17
C THR A 43 -6.21 -10.92 0.61
N TRP A 44 -6.12 -10.68 1.92
CA TRP A 44 -5.73 -9.38 2.47
C TRP A 44 -4.32 -8.96 2.05
N LEU A 45 -3.35 -9.87 2.11
CA LEU A 45 -1.98 -9.63 1.65
C LEU A 45 -1.96 -9.25 0.16
N LEU A 46 -2.71 -9.97 -0.67
CA LEU A 46 -2.81 -9.72 -2.11
C LEU A 46 -3.49 -8.38 -2.39
N ALA A 47 -4.63 -8.09 -1.75
CA ALA A 47 -5.33 -6.82 -1.89
C ALA A 47 -4.42 -5.65 -1.50
N ARG A 48 -3.73 -5.75 -0.36
CA ARG A 48 -2.76 -4.75 0.09
C ARG A 48 -1.64 -4.55 -0.93
N ARG A 49 -1.07 -5.64 -1.47
CA ARG A 49 -0.04 -5.55 -2.51
C ARG A 49 -0.54 -4.84 -3.75
N VAL A 50 -1.72 -5.20 -4.26
CA VAL A 50 -2.31 -4.57 -5.44
C VAL A 50 -2.50 -3.07 -5.24
N VAL A 51 -3.10 -2.66 -4.11
CA VAL A 51 -3.34 -1.24 -3.80
C VAL A 51 -2.04 -0.47 -3.67
N CYS A 52 -1.08 -1.00 -2.91
CA CYS A 52 0.19 -0.34 -2.69
C CYS A 52 1.05 -0.28 -3.96
N PHE A 53 1.08 -1.33 -4.78
CA PHE A 53 1.80 -1.31 -6.06
C PHE A 53 1.13 -0.38 -7.08
N ALA A 54 -0.20 -0.36 -7.14
CA ALA A 54 -0.92 0.60 -7.99
C ALA A 54 -0.61 2.05 -7.57
N GLY A 55 -0.65 2.34 -6.27
CA GLY A 55 -0.26 3.64 -5.73
C GLY A 55 1.20 3.99 -6.04
N ALA A 56 2.13 3.05 -5.82
CA ALA A 56 3.54 3.25 -6.13
C ALA A 56 3.77 3.57 -7.61
N LEU A 57 3.07 2.88 -8.50
CA LEU A 57 3.15 3.08 -9.95
C LEU A 57 2.59 4.45 -10.36
N LEU A 58 1.46 4.87 -9.78
CA LEU A 58 0.91 6.22 -10.00
C LEU A 58 1.87 7.33 -9.55
N PHE A 59 2.45 7.22 -8.36
CA PHE A 59 3.42 8.19 -7.86
C PHE A 59 4.70 8.20 -8.69
N LEU A 60 5.15 7.04 -9.16
CA LEU A 60 6.31 6.92 -10.03
C LEU A 60 6.07 7.58 -11.40
N ILE A 61 4.91 7.34 -12.02
CA ILE A 61 4.51 8.03 -13.24
C ILE A 61 4.45 9.55 -13.01
N GLY A 62 3.84 10.00 -11.92
CA GLY A 62 3.80 11.42 -11.55
C GLY A 62 5.19 12.04 -11.45
N ALA A 63 6.13 11.35 -10.79
CA ALA A 63 7.52 11.78 -10.68
C ALA A 63 8.22 11.87 -12.05
N VAL A 64 8.02 10.89 -12.93
CA VAL A 64 8.57 10.89 -14.29
C VAL A 64 8.02 12.05 -15.12
N VAL A 65 6.71 12.29 -15.08
CA VAL A 65 6.07 13.41 -15.78
C VAL A 65 6.63 14.75 -15.29
N LEU A 66 6.79 14.92 -13.97
CA LEU A 66 7.42 16.11 -13.38
C LEU A 66 8.87 16.28 -13.84
N ALA A 67 9.64 15.20 -13.90
CA ALA A 67 11.03 15.21 -14.36
C ALA A 67 11.14 15.58 -15.85
N LEU A 68 10.26 15.07 -16.71
CA LEU A 68 10.23 15.45 -18.12
C LEU A 68 9.91 16.94 -18.30
N ASN A 69 8.95 17.47 -17.53
CA ASN A 69 8.59 18.89 -17.55
C ASN A 69 9.72 19.81 -17.03
N LEU A 70 10.62 19.30 -16.18
CA LEU A 70 11.84 20.04 -15.77
C LEU A 70 12.82 20.20 -16.94
N ILE A 71 12.89 19.23 -17.84
CA ILE A 71 13.82 19.23 -18.98
C ILE A 71 13.27 20.05 -20.14
N THR A 72 11.96 20.00 -20.38
CA THR A 72 11.35 20.56 -21.60
C THR A 72 10.76 21.96 -21.43
N SER A 73 10.54 22.45 -20.20
CA SER A 73 9.75 23.66 -19.97
C SER A 73 10.46 24.68 -19.07
N ALA A 74 10.69 25.89 -19.59
CA ALA A 74 11.03 27.09 -18.82
C ALA A 74 9.76 27.68 -18.16
N ALA A 75 9.11 26.90 -17.30
CA ALA A 75 7.82 27.27 -16.73
C ALA A 75 7.95 28.12 -15.45
N GLN A 76 6.90 28.88 -15.13
CA GLN A 76 6.86 29.90 -14.07
C GLN A 76 7.02 29.39 -12.62
N ILE A 77 6.94 28.08 -12.39
CA ILE A 77 7.14 27.48 -11.07
C ILE A 77 8.63 27.19 -10.91
N ASP A 78 9.21 27.71 -9.83
CA ASP A 78 10.62 27.55 -9.49
C ASP A 78 11.09 26.08 -9.56
N THR A 79 12.24 25.88 -10.21
CA THR A 79 12.84 24.58 -10.51
C THR A 79 13.04 23.74 -9.23
N PHE A 80 13.44 24.38 -8.13
CA PHE A 80 13.62 23.69 -6.84
C PHE A 80 12.31 23.12 -6.30
N THR A 81 11.20 23.85 -6.47
CA THR A 81 9.88 23.39 -6.00
C THR A 81 9.45 22.12 -6.74
N ARG A 82 9.65 22.06 -8.06
CA ARG A 82 9.34 20.88 -8.87
C ARG A 82 10.23 19.68 -8.54
N LEU A 83 11.52 19.92 -8.35
CA LEU A 83 12.45 18.89 -7.91
C LEU A 83 12.04 18.33 -6.54
N GLY A 84 11.65 19.20 -5.61
CA GLY A 84 11.10 18.82 -4.32
C GLY A 84 9.87 17.92 -4.44
N TYR A 85 8.90 18.26 -5.29
CA TYR A 85 7.73 17.42 -5.54
C TYR A 85 8.08 16.08 -6.19
N ALA A 86 8.98 16.06 -7.16
CA ALA A 86 9.42 14.81 -7.80
C ALA A 86 10.09 13.87 -6.79
N LEU A 87 10.99 14.40 -5.96
CA LEU A 87 11.65 13.63 -4.89
C LEU A 87 10.64 13.14 -3.85
N PHE A 88 9.68 13.98 -3.47
CA PHE A 88 8.61 13.57 -2.56
C PHE A 88 7.76 12.45 -3.15
N MET A 89 7.35 12.54 -4.41
CA MET A 89 6.59 11.47 -5.09
C MET A 89 7.38 10.17 -5.17
N LEU A 90 8.70 10.22 -5.45
CA LEU A 90 9.56 9.04 -5.41
C LEU A 90 9.65 8.43 -4.02
N PHE A 91 9.75 9.27 -2.98
CA PHE A 91 9.73 8.81 -1.59
C PHE A 91 8.41 8.12 -1.24
N VAL A 92 7.27 8.70 -1.60
CA VAL A 92 5.95 8.08 -1.37
C VAL A 92 5.83 6.78 -2.17
N SER A 93 6.30 6.74 -3.41
CA SER A 93 6.32 5.52 -4.23
C SER A 93 7.12 4.40 -3.56
N ALA A 94 8.35 4.70 -3.11
CA ALA A 94 9.18 3.75 -2.38
C ALA A 94 8.51 3.28 -1.07
N PHE A 95 7.87 4.18 -0.34
CA PHE A 95 7.11 3.85 0.86
C PHE A 95 5.92 2.93 0.57
N CYS A 96 5.18 3.17 -0.51
CA CYS A 96 4.11 2.28 -0.96
C CYS A 96 4.66 0.87 -1.27
N VAL A 97 5.79 0.75 -1.95
CA VAL A 97 6.44 -0.55 -2.21
C VAL A 97 6.83 -1.24 -0.90
N TRP A 98 7.40 -0.51 0.06
CA TRP A 98 7.71 -1.05 1.39
C TRP A 98 6.46 -1.61 2.09
N ALA A 99 5.38 -0.83 2.11
CA ALA A 99 4.10 -1.22 2.69
C ALA A 99 3.46 -2.41 1.95
N ALA A 100 3.67 -2.55 0.64
CA ALA A 100 3.21 -3.69 -0.14
C ALA A 100 3.90 -4.99 0.33
N ILE A 101 5.21 -4.94 0.49
CA ILE A 101 6.06 -6.09 0.82
C ILE A 101 5.87 -6.48 2.29
N TYR A 102 6.21 -5.59 3.21
CA TYR A 102 6.25 -5.89 4.65
C TYR A 102 4.92 -5.56 5.32
N GLY A 103 4.32 -4.42 4.98
CA GLY A 103 3.21 -3.82 5.72
C GLY A 103 3.69 -3.12 6.99
N GLN A 104 2.77 -2.56 7.77
CA GLN A 104 3.09 -1.87 9.03
C GLN A 104 2.84 -2.76 10.25
N GLY A 105 3.85 -2.80 11.12
CA GLY A 105 3.80 -3.37 12.45
C GLY A 105 2.97 -2.54 13.43
N PRO A 106 2.60 -3.12 14.59
CA PRO A 106 1.92 -2.38 15.66
C PRO A 106 2.74 -1.18 16.16
N ARG A 107 4.08 -1.20 16.09
CA ARG A 107 4.92 -0.04 16.37
C ARG A 107 5.15 0.76 15.10
N ARG A 108 4.27 1.74 14.85
CA ARG A 108 4.37 2.65 13.70
C ARG A 108 5.72 3.37 13.73
N GLY A 109 6.48 3.25 12.63
CA GLY A 109 7.79 3.89 12.47
C GLY A 109 8.99 3.01 12.82
N ASP A 110 8.79 1.81 13.37
CA ASP A 110 9.85 0.83 13.58
C ASP A 110 9.92 -0.15 12.41
N TRP A 111 10.82 0.13 11.47
CA TRP A 111 11.04 -0.68 10.26
C TRP A 111 11.45 -2.11 10.59
N LYS A 112 12.08 -2.36 11.75
CA LYS A 112 12.43 -3.71 12.20
C LYS A 112 11.20 -4.48 12.67
N ASP A 113 10.22 -3.78 13.27
CA ASP A 113 8.96 -4.37 13.67
C ASP A 113 8.17 -4.87 12.46
N ASP A 114 8.12 -4.07 11.38
CA ASP A 114 7.47 -4.42 10.10
C ASP A 114 8.00 -5.75 9.54
N VAL A 115 9.33 -5.87 9.42
CA VAL A 115 10.00 -7.07 8.91
C VAL A 115 9.77 -8.26 9.85
N SER A 116 9.83 -8.04 11.16
CA SER A 116 9.61 -9.09 12.15
C SER A 116 8.17 -9.63 12.08
N LEU A 117 7.19 -8.75 11.90
CA LEU A 117 5.78 -9.12 11.78
C LEU A 117 5.52 -9.86 10.47
N HIS A 118 6.11 -9.40 9.36
CA HIS A 118 6.03 -10.10 8.09
C HIS A 118 6.56 -11.54 8.21
N ASN A 119 7.73 -11.72 8.82
CA ASN A 119 8.32 -13.05 9.03
C ASN A 119 7.47 -13.94 9.95
N LYS A 120 6.88 -13.37 11.01
CA LYS A 120 5.94 -14.10 11.90
C LYS A 120 4.70 -14.55 11.13
N ASN A 121 4.10 -13.68 10.33
CA ASN A 121 2.94 -13.99 9.51
C ASN A 121 3.26 -15.03 8.43
N LYS A 122 4.42 -14.90 7.78
CA LYS A 122 4.92 -15.85 6.79
C LYS A 122 5.00 -17.27 7.38
N LYS A 123 5.55 -17.41 8.59
CA LYS A 123 5.60 -18.68 9.32
C LYS A 123 4.21 -19.17 9.77
N ARG A 124 3.36 -18.28 10.34
CA ARG A 124 2.02 -18.64 10.85
C ARG A 124 1.09 -19.11 9.75
N TYR A 125 1.10 -18.45 8.59
CA TYR A 125 0.18 -18.74 7.48
C TYR A 125 0.78 -19.64 6.40
N GLY A 126 2.08 -19.94 6.46
CA GLY A 126 2.77 -20.81 5.49
C GLY A 126 3.03 -20.15 4.13
N TRP A 127 3.14 -18.83 4.09
CA TRP A 127 3.42 -18.11 2.85
C TRP A 127 4.83 -18.43 2.34
N ARG A 128 4.98 -18.71 1.05
CA ARG A 128 6.30 -19.00 0.43
C ARG A 128 7.03 -17.72 0.04
N TRP A 129 6.28 -16.64 -0.23
CA TRP A 129 6.76 -15.32 -0.63
C TRP A 129 6.75 -14.33 0.53
#